data_AF-A0A9E1VA36-F1
#
_entry.id   AF-A0A9E1VA36-F1
#
_cell.length_a   1.000
_cell.length_b   1.000
_cell.length_c   1.000
_cell.angle_alpha   90.00
_cell.angle_beta   90.00
_cell.angle_gamma   90.00
#
_symmetry.space_group_name_H-M   'P 1'
#
loop_
_entity.id
_entity.type
_entity.pdbx_description
1 polymer ?
#
loop_
_entity_poly.entity_id
_entity_poly.type
_entity_poly.pdbx_seq_one_letter_code
_entity_poly.pdbx_strand_id
1 'polypeptide(L)'
;MSDVGPATGPDGDGDDRIVGASFGDGDVPEAALRPQRLSEFVGQESLRENLGVFIEAARNRGEALDHTIFFGPPGLGKTTLAQIVAREMAVGFRATSGPVLAKAGDLAAILT
;
A
#
# COMPACT_ATOMS: atom_id res chain seq x y z
N MET A 1 6.94 64.24 -30.16
CA MET A 1 6.00 63.26 -30.72
C MET A 1 6.81 62.02 -31.03
N SER A 2 7.06 61.22 -29.99
CA SER A 2 6.24 60.04 -29.64
C SER A 2 6.71 58.87 -30.50
N ASP A 3 7.57 58.02 -29.94
CA ASP A 3 7.18 56.76 -29.28
C ASP A 3 7.38 55.64 -30.33
N VAL A 4 8.28 54.69 -30.13
CA VAL A 4 8.02 53.43 -29.41
C VAL A 4 9.39 52.80 -29.08
N GLY A 5 9.64 52.58 -27.78
CA GLY A 5 10.73 51.73 -27.30
C GLY A 5 10.42 50.23 -27.46
N PRO A 6 11.42 49.34 -27.37
CA PRO A 6 11.16 47.91 -27.41
C PRO A 6 10.37 47.48 -26.16
N ALA A 7 9.25 46.81 -26.38
CA ALA A 7 8.45 46.19 -25.33
C ALA A 7 9.23 45.02 -24.70
N THR A 8 9.93 45.28 -23.61
CA THR A 8 10.29 44.25 -22.62
C THR A 8 9.12 44.12 -21.66
N GLY A 9 8.22 43.17 -21.93
CA GLY A 9 7.33 42.67 -20.89
C GLY A 9 8.17 41.96 -19.83
N PRO A 10 7.88 42.11 -18.53
CA PRO A 10 8.34 41.13 -17.57
C PRO A 10 7.52 39.87 -17.84
N ASP A 11 8.14 38.85 -18.44
CA ASP A 11 7.63 37.48 -18.42
C ASP A 11 7.62 37.03 -16.96
N GLY A 12 6.55 37.43 -16.26
CA GLY A 12 6.13 36.86 -15.00
C GLY A 12 5.50 35.52 -15.30
N ASP A 13 6.33 34.48 -15.38
CA ASP A 13 5.92 33.11 -15.11
C ASP A 13 6.87 32.55 -14.06
N GLY A 14 6.78 33.18 -12.87
CA GLY A 14 7.26 32.54 -11.66
C GLY A 14 6.44 31.27 -11.49
N ASP A 15 7.14 30.14 -11.50
CA ASP A 15 6.68 28.79 -11.16
C ASP A 15 6.02 28.78 -9.77
N ASP A 16 4.84 29.38 -9.67
CA ASP A 16 3.97 29.29 -8.51
C ASP A 16 3.13 28.03 -8.68
N ARG A 17 3.81 26.89 -8.56
CA ARG A 17 3.14 25.65 -8.17
C ARG A 17 2.60 25.87 -6.76
N ILE A 18 1.36 26.33 -6.67
CA ILE A 18 0.61 26.56 -5.41
C ILE A 18 0.43 25.27 -4.58
N VAL A 19 0.81 24.09 -5.10
CA VAL A 19 0.82 22.85 -4.32
C VAL A 19 2.25 22.38 -4.13
N GLY A 20 2.98 23.06 -3.24
CA GLY A 20 4.12 22.46 -2.58
C GLY A 20 3.64 21.33 -1.66
N ALA A 21 4.22 20.14 -1.77
CA ALA A 21 4.01 19.05 -0.83
C ALA A 21 4.76 19.36 0.50
N SER A 22 4.36 20.43 1.18
CA SER A 22 4.80 20.67 2.56
C SER A 22 3.95 19.79 3.45
N PHE A 23 4.51 18.66 3.89
CA PHE A 23 3.88 17.83 4.92
C PHE A 23 3.68 18.68 6.18
N GLY A 24 2.42 18.98 6.50
CA GLY A 24 2.05 19.70 7.72
C GLY A 24 2.09 18.77 8.93
N ASP A 25 2.17 19.34 10.13
CA ASP A 25 2.21 18.62 11.41
C ASP A 25 0.94 17.77 11.69
N GLY A 26 -0.07 17.87 10.82
CA GLY A 26 -1.30 17.06 10.83
C GLY A 26 -1.41 16.02 9.70
N ASP A 27 -0.42 15.93 8.80
CA ASP A 27 -0.41 14.94 7.72
C ASP A 27 -0.03 13.57 8.29
N VAL A 28 -1.04 12.83 8.71
CA VAL A 28 -0.89 11.43 9.14
C VAL A 28 -0.39 10.62 7.94
N PRO A 29 0.77 9.93 8.05
CA PRO A 29 1.29 9.13 6.94
C PRO A 29 0.23 8.13 6.47
N GLU A 30 0.10 7.92 5.16
CA GLU A 30 -0.87 6.93 4.61
C GLU A 30 -0.68 5.54 5.23
N ALA A 31 0.55 5.20 5.63
CA ALA A 31 0.88 3.98 6.37
C ALA A 31 0.19 3.89 7.74
N ALA A 32 -0.03 5.01 8.43
CA ALA A 32 -0.70 5.08 9.73
C ALA A 32 -2.24 4.95 9.62
N LEU A 33 -2.81 5.12 8.42
CA LEU A 33 -4.25 4.92 8.16
C LEU A 33 -4.60 3.48 7.77
N ARG A 34 -3.62 2.64 7.43
CA ARG A 34 -3.88 1.25 7.03
C ARG A 34 -4.17 0.39 8.26
N PRO A 35 -5.25 -0.41 8.26
CA PRO A 35 -5.56 -1.31 9.37
C PRO A 35 -4.43 -2.33 9.57
N GLN A 36 -4.10 -2.59 10.82
CA GLN A 36 -3.03 -3.48 11.24
C GLN A 36 -3.57 -4.85 11.70
N ARG A 37 -4.82 -4.87 12.17
CA ARG A 37 -5.52 -6.08 12.63
C ARG A 37 -6.72 -6.40 11.74
N LEU A 38 -7.14 -7.67 11.74
CA LEU A 38 -8.31 -8.08 10.97
C LEU A 38 -9.59 -7.39 11.44
N SER A 39 -9.69 -7.12 12.76
CA SER A 39 -10.80 -6.39 13.38
C SER A 39 -10.89 -4.91 12.96
N GLU A 40 -9.77 -4.32 12.53
CA GLU A 40 -9.70 -2.92 12.08
C GLU A 40 -10.03 -2.78 10.59
N PHE A 41 -10.03 -3.89 9.84
CA PHE A 41 -10.36 -3.87 8.41
C PHE A 41 -11.84 -3.58 8.22
N VAL A 42 -12.19 -2.49 7.55
CA VAL A 42 -13.58 -2.04 7.40
C VAL A 42 -14.24 -2.69 6.17
N GLY A 43 -15.47 -3.19 6.34
CA GLY A 43 -16.23 -3.87 5.29
C GLY A 43 -15.81 -5.32 5.07
N GLN A 44 -16.34 -5.96 4.03
CA GLN A 44 -16.06 -7.37 3.69
C GLN A 44 -16.22 -8.35 4.88
N GLU A 45 -17.32 -8.23 5.63
CA GLU A 45 -17.58 -9.01 6.85
C GLU A 45 -17.40 -10.51 6.67
N SER A 46 -18.06 -11.11 5.68
CA SER A 46 -17.95 -12.56 5.43
C SER A 46 -16.53 -13.01 5.11
N LEU A 47 -15.72 -12.17 4.46
CA LEU A 47 -14.30 -12.47 4.20
C LEU A 47 -13.49 -12.41 5.50
N ARG A 48 -13.73 -11.40 6.34
CA ARG A 48 -13.05 -11.25 7.64
C ARG A 48 -13.37 -12.41 8.57
N GLU A 49 -14.64 -12.82 8.66
CA GLU A 49 -15.06 -13.95 9.48
C GLU A 49 -14.40 -15.25 9.02
N ASN A 50 -14.49 -15.55 7.72
CA ASN A 50 -13.90 -16.75 7.16
C ASN A 50 -12.38 -16.80 7.38
N LEU A 51 -11.69 -15.70 7.07
CA LEU A 51 -10.24 -15.60 7.25
C LEU A 51 -9.85 -15.70 8.73
N GLY A 52 -10.63 -15.11 9.64
CA GLY A 52 -10.45 -15.23 11.08
C GLY A 52 -10.45 -16.68 11.55
N VAL A 53 -11.43 -17.48 11.09
CA VAL A 53 -11.51 -18.92 11.40
C VAL A 53 -10.25 -19.65 10.92
N PHE A 54 -9.78 -19.40 9.70
CA PHE A 54 -8.57 -20.06 9.18
C PHE A 54 -7.30 -19.68 9.95
N ILE A 55 -7.14 -18.39 10.28
CA ILE A 55 -6.02 -17.88 11.06
C ILE A 55 -6.02 -18.51 12.46
N GLU A 56 -7.14 -18.46 13.16
CA GLU A 56 -7.26 -19.04 14.50
C GLU A 56 -6.99 -20.54 14.48
N ALA A 57 -7.53 -21.26 13.49
CA ALA A 57 -7.30 -22.70 13.37
C ALA A 57 -5.81 -23.02 13.12
N ALA A 58 -5.14 -22.31 12.22
CA ALA A 58 -3.71 -22.51 11.95
C ALA A 58 -2.84 -22.17 13.18
N ARG A 59 -3.14 -21.06 13.86
CA ARG A 59 -2.44 -20.65 15.10
C ARG A 59 -2.61 -21.67 16.22
N ASN A 60 -3.83 -22.19 16.41
CA ASN A 60 -4.11 -23.20 17.43
C ASN A 60 -3.37 -24.51 17.18
N ARG A 61 -3.12 -24.87 15.92
CA ARG A 61 -2.29 -26.03 15.55
C ARG A 61 -0.79 -25.75 15.58
N GLY A 62 -0.37 -24.49 15.62
CA GLY A 62 1.03 -24.10 15.48
C GLY A 62 1.58 -24.34 14.09
N GLU A 63 0.72 -24.32 13.07
CA GLU A 63 1.05 -24.62 11.67
C GLU A 63 0.98 -23.36 10.80
N ALA A 64 1.49 -23.48 9.57
CA ALA A 64 1.32 -22.44 8.56
C ALA A 64 -0.16 -22.30 8.17
N LEU A 65 -0.57 -21.08 7.81
CA LEU A 65 -1.85 -20.85 7.16
C LEU A 65 -1.81 -21.45 5.74
N ASP A 66 -2.93 -22.04 5.32
CA ASP A 66 -3.08 -22.52 3.94
C ASP A 66 -2.87 -21.40 2.91
N HIS A 67 -2.34 -21.77 1.75
CA HIS A 67 -2.10 -20.83 0.66
C HIS A 67 -3.39 -20.13 0.24
N THR A 68 -3.37 -18.80 0.31
CA THR A 68 -4.57 -17.96 0.09
C THR A 68 -4.37 -17.03 -1.11
N ILE A 69 -5.39 -16.92 -1.95
CA ILE A 69 -5.43 -15.99 -3.08
C ILE A 69 -6.53 -14.96 -2.85
N PHE A 70 -6.16 -13.68 -2.84
CA PHE A 70 -7.14 -12.58 -2.81
C PHE A 70 -7.44 -12.11 -4.23
N PHE A 71 -8.70 -12.24 -4.65
CA PHE A 71 -9.16 -11.82 -5.98
C PHE A 71 -10.12 -10.61 -5.89
N GLY A 72 -10.16 -9.79 -6.94
CA GLY A 72 -11.17 -8.74 -7.14
C GLY A 72 -10.60 -7.42 -7.68
N PRO A 73 -11.43 -6.37 -7.78
CA PRO A 73 -11.02 -5.04 -8.24
C PRO A 73 -9.83 -4.43 -7.48
N PRO A 74 -9.09 -3.48 -8.11
CA PRO A 74 -8.06 -2.72 -7.42
C PRO A 74 -8.65 -1.85 -6.31
N GLY A 75 -7.85 -1.52 -5.29
CA GLY A 75 -8.27 -0.64 -4.19
C GLY A 75 -9.03 -1.33 -3.04
N LEU A 76 -9.39 -2.61 -3.16
CA LEU A 76 -10.12 -3.36 -2.12
C LEU A 76 -9.26 -3.86 -0.94
N GLY A 77 -8.05 -3.34 -0.78
CA GLY A 77 -7.21 -3.67 0.37
C GLY A 77 -6.56 -5.06 0.35
N LYS A 78 -6.37 -5.70 -0.82
CA LYS A 78 -5.75 -7.05 -0.90
C LYS A 78 -4.35 -7.11 -0.32
N THR A 79 -3.51 -6.12 -0.65
CA THR A 79 -2.16 -6.00 -0.10
C THR A 79 -2.20 -5.77 1.40
N THR A 80 -3.17 -4.99 1.88
CA THR A 80 -3.40 -4.75 3.31
C THR A 80 -3.83 -6.03 4.03
N LEU A 81 -4.75 -6.82 3.46
CA LEU A 81 -5.16 -8.11 4.00
C LEU A 81 -3.98 -9.08 4.10
N ALA A 82 -3.13 -9.16 3.07
CA ALA A 82 -1.94 -10.01 3.10
C ALA A 82 -0.96 -9.62 4.24
N GLN A 83 -0.82 -8.32 4.50
CA GLN A 83 0.00 -7.83 5.62
C GLN A 83 -0.64 -8.13 6.98
N ILE A 84 -1.96 -7.96 7.10
CA ILE A 84 -2.71 -8.31 8.31
C ILE A 84 -2.55 -9.80 8.62
N VAL A 85 -2.70 -10.68 7.62
CA VAL A 85 -2.51 -12.13 7.78
C VAL A 85 -1.14 -12.46 8.36
N ALA A 86 -0.06 -11.86 7.82
CA ALA A 86 1.28 -12.09 8.34
C ALA A 86 1.44 -11.62 9.79
N ARG A 87 0.83 -10.49 10.16
CA ARG A 87 0.83 -9.96 11.53
C ARG A 87 0.06 -10.86 12.50
N GLU A 88 -1.14 -11.31 12.13
CA GLU A 88 -1.96 -12.21 12.95
C GLU A 88 -1.25 -13.57 13.16
N MET A 89 -0.53 -14.04 12.14
CA MET A 89 0.30 -15.24 12.21
C MET A 89 1.66 -15.02 12.90
N ALA A 90 2.00 -13.78 13.30
CA ALA A 90 3.27 -13.41 13.92
C ALA A 90 4.53 -13.81 13.11
N VAL A 91 4.47 -13.71 11.78
CA VAL A 91 5.57 -14.05 10.87
C VAL A 91 6.03 -12.85 10.04
N GLY A 92 7.20 -12.97 9.41
CA GLY A 92 7.70 -11.98 8.46
C GLY A 92 6.84 -11.88 7.20
N PHE A 93 6.77 -10.69 6.60
CA PHE A 93 6.06 -10.45 5.35
C PHE A 93 7.06 -10.09 4.24
N ARG A 94 6.98 -10.79 3.10
CA ARG A 94 7.77 -10.50 1.90
C ARG A 94 6.83 -10.16 0.75
N ALA A 95 6.89 -8.93 0.27
CA ALA A 95 6.12 -8.49 -0.88
C ALA A 95 6.91 -8.72 -2.18
N THR A 96 6.22 -9.15 -3.23
CA THR A 96 6.76 -9.21 -4.58
C THR A 96 5.64 -8.97 -5.58
N SER A 97 5.98 -8.78 -6.85
CA SER A 97 5.02 -8.66 -7.95
C SER A 97 5.50 -9.49 -9.14
N GLY A 98 4.55 -9.93 -9.98
CA GLY A 98 4.86 -10.73 -11.17
C GLY A 98 5.97 -10.13 -12.05
N PRO A 99 5.94 -8.82 -12.37
CA PRO A 99 7.00 -8.18 -13.15
C PRO A 99 8.39 -8.21 -12.50
N VAL A 100 8.47 -8.26 -11.17
CA VAL A 100 9.73 -8.34 -10.42
C VAL A 100 10.33 -9.75 -10.46
N LEU A 101 9.50 -10.78 -10.69
CA LEU A 101 9.90 -12.19 -10.77
C LEU A 101 10.17 -12.61 -12.23
N ALA A 102 11.04 -11.88 -12.92
CA ALA A 102 11.30 -12.11 -14.35
C ALA A 102 12.16 -13.35 -14.62
N LYS A 103 13.02 -13.74 -13.66
CA LYS A 103 13.90 -14.91 -13.75
C LYS A 103 13.69 -15.85 -12.57
N ALA A 104 13.90 -17.15 -12.78
CA ALA A 104 13.77 -18.15 -11.72
C ALA A 104 14.66 -17.87 -10.49
N GLY A 105 15.82 -17.23 -10.70
CA GLY A 105 16.73 -16.82 -9.61
C GLY A 105 16.17 -15.73 -8.70
N ASP A 106 15.26 -14.89 -9.20
CA ASP A 106 14.68 -13.78 -8.42
C ASP A 106 13.79 -14.31 -7.30
N LEU A 107 13.11 -15.44 -7.52
CA LEU A 107 12.30 -16.11 -6.51
C LEU A 107 13.18 -16.72 -5.40
N ALA A 108 14.30 -17.35 -5.76
CA ALA A 108 15.21 -17.94 -4.79
C ALA A 108 15.81 -16.90 -3.84
N ALA A 109 16.14 -15.71 -4.36
CA ALA A 109 16.68 -14.59 -3.58
C ALA A 109 15.67 -13.99 -2.57
N ILE A 110 14.37 -14.12 -2.83
CA ILE A 110 13.34 -13.63 -1.90
C ILE A 110 13.05 -14.67 -0.80
N LEU A 111 13.22 -15.95 -1.09
CA LEU A 111 12.87 -17.05 -0.18
C LEU A 111 14.00 -17.50 0.75
N THR A 112 15.24 -17.12 0.46
CA THR A 112 16.44 -17.48 1.24
C THR A 112 16.88 -16.29 2.08
#